data_AF-A0A355G5J1-F1
#
_entry.id   AF-A0A355G5J1-F1
#
_cell.length_a   1.000
_cell.length_b   1.000
_cell.length_c   1.000
_cell.angle_alpha   90.00
_cell.angle_beta   90.00
_cell.angle_gamma   90.00
#
_symmetry.space_group_name_H-M   'P 1'
#
loop_
_entity.id
_entity.type
_entity.pdbx_description
1 polymer ?
#
loop_
_entity_poly.entity_id
_entity_poly.type
_entity_poly.pdbx_seq_one_letter_code
_entity_poly.pdbx_strand_id
1 'polypeptide(L)'
;MSRLVRLILILLLFISIPGMVYAWLMPVEYFQTWMMKRANPDQYSQFAAHEQGQALTVLLRILLPLFALLTITGFFYYQRVVVLADHSWQTLKRLTSLQHAGRTSLLRFLLISWFILGLVHFAKGVNRRIEDWPWYHFRAGSEMMPNISDSNRDVIRFVKQATAEDARILVLSDQKLFFLSYYLLPRKLFHPLHPESEFVIPKEFQQRQLKAYRLSDLDSEYLEQIAPDYILEYFEGGDYLEKDRLEEDPHWIQFMQSQYGPDYEPTFNVRLRKYQQPESQAEGGRQNQEATP
;
A
#
# COMPACT_ATOMS: atom_id res chain seq x y z
N MET A 1 -8.43 34.52 32.01
CA MET A 1 -7.57 33.44 31.47
C MET A 1 -6.96 32.55 32.54
N SER A 2 -6.27 33.10 33.55
CA SER A 2 -5.51 32.36 34.58
C SER A 2 -6.29 31.19 35.22
N ARG A 3 -7.49 31.42 35.79
CA ARG A 3 -8.30 30.35 36.40
C ARG A 3 -8.67 29.21 35.43
N LEU A 4 -8.98 29.54 34.18
CA LEU A 4 -9.31 28.57 33.13
C LEU A 4 -8.08 27.72 32.77
N VAL A 5 -6.93 28.36 32.54
CA VAL A 5 -5.66 27.68 32.22
C VAL A 5 -5.25 26.75 33.37
N ARG A 6 -5.40 27.19 34.62
CA ARG A 6 -5.14 26.37 35.80
C ARG A 6 -6.03 25.15 35.84
N LEU A 7 -7.34 25.32 35.62
CA LEU A 7 -8.30 24.21 35.63
C LEU A 7 -8.00 23.21 34.52
N ILE A 8 -7.69 23.67 33.31
CA ILE A 8 -7.27 22.82 32.19
C ILE A 8 -6.00 22.04 32.56
N LEU A 9 -4.95 22.71 33.04
CA LEU A 9 -3.69 22.03 33.41
C LEU A 9 -3.90 20.99 34.52
N ILE A 10 -4.75 21.27 35.51
CA ILE A 10 -5.11 20.31 36.55
C ILE A 10 -5.80 19.09 35.95
N LEU A 11 -6.81 19.29 35.09
CA LEU A 11 -7.48 18.20 34.39
C LEU A 11 -6.50 17.38 33.54
N LEU A 12 -5.61 18.05 32.81
CA LEU A 12 -4.59 17.39 32.02
C LEU A 12 -3.62 16.58 32.89
N LEU A 13 -3.25 17.05 34.09
CA LEU A 13 -2.42 16.28 35.03
C LEU A 13 -3.15 15.02 35.50
N PHE A 14 -4.43 15.15 35.86
CA PHE A 14 -5.27 14.03 36.30
C PHE A 14 -5.51 12.98 35.21
N ILE A 15 -5.37 13.33 33.93
CA ILE A 15 -5.50 12.39 32.82
C ILE A 15 -4.13 11.84 32.41
N SER A 16 -3.14 12.71 32.23
CA SER A 16 -1.84 12.36 31.66
C SER A 16 -1.00 11.50 32.59
N ILE A 17 -0.96 11.80 33.89
CA ILE A 17 -0.13 11.03 34.84
C ILE A 17 -0.71 9.62 35.05
N PRO A 18 -2.01 9.44 35.39
CA PRO A 18 -2.57 8.10 35.51
C PRO A 18 -2.60 7.37 34.17
N GLY A 19 -2.85 8.07 33.05
CA GLY A 19 -2.82 7.48 31.72
C GLY A 19 -1.43 6.93 31.36
N MET A 20 -0.37 7.71 31.61
CA MET A 20 1.02 7.27 31.44
C MET A 20 1.31 6.01 32.27
N VAL A 21 0.96 6.03 33.55
CA VAL A 21 1.15 4.89 34.46
C VAL A 21 0.37 3.67 33.93
N TYR A 22 -0.88 3.85 33.53
CA TYR A 22 -1.71 2.78 32.99
C TYR A 22 -1.12 2.16 31.72
N ALA A 23 -0.69 2.98 30.74
CA ALA A 23 -0.15 2.48 29.48
C ALA A 23 1.16 1.69 29.65
N TRP A 24 1.93 1.97 30.70
CA TRP A 24 3.18 1.27 31.01
C TRP A 24 3.01 0.07 31.95
N LEU A 25 2.06 0.11 32.89
CA LEU A 25 1.78 -1.03 33.78
C LEU A 25 0.95 -2.12 33.11
N MET A 26 0.09 -1.76 32.16
CA MET A 26 -0.73 -2.75 31.47
C MET A 26 0.09 -3.52 30.42
N PRO A 27 0.00 -4.86 30.42
CA PRO A 27 0.67 -5.70 29.42
C PRO A 27 0.10 -5.44 28.02
N VAL A 28 0.92 -5.63 26.98
CA VAL A 28 0.51 -5.40 25.58
C VAL A 28 -0.65 -6.34 25.21
N GLU A 29 -0.60 -7.55 25.76
CA GLU A 29 -1.56 -8.63 25.61
C GLU A 29 -2.97 -8.23 26.05
N TYR A 30 -3.09 -7.32 27.03
CA TYR A 30 -4.37 -6.78 27.45
C TYR A 30 -5.04 -6.00 26.31
N PHE A 31 -4.29 -5.14 25.63
CA PHE A 31 -4.79 -4.33 24.52
C PHE A 31 -5.04 -5.16 23.26
N GLN A 32 -4.16 -6.13 22.98
CA GLN A 32 -4.36 -7.12 21.90
C GLN A 32 -5.67 -7.88 22.12
N THR A 33 -5.87 -8.44 23.32
CA THR A 33 -7.10 -9.17 23.68
C THR A 33 -8.33 -8.26 23.61
N TRP A 34 -8.21 -7.01 24.07
CA TRP A 34 -9.30 -6.03 24.03
C TRP A 34 -9.74 -5.71 22.59
N MET A 35 -8.79 -5.60 21.65
CA MET A 35 -9.08 -5.40 20.23
C MET A 35 -9.67 -6.65 19.59
N MET A 36 -9.07 -7.83 19.83
CA MET A 36 -9.54 -9.11 19.28
C MET A 36 -10.99 -9.44 19.67
N LYS A 37 -11.39 -9.13 20.91
CA LYS A 37 -12.77 -9.31 21.40
C LYS A 37 -13.83 -8.48 20.64
N ARG A 38 -13.40 -7.44 19.92
CA ARG A 38 -14.29 -6.56 19.12
C ARG A 38 -14.22 -6.85 17.62
N ALA A 39 -13.29 -7.70 17.21
CA ALA A 39 -13.11 -8.07 15.82
C ALA A 39 -14.00 -9.25 15.44
N ASN A 40 -14.23 -9.41 14.13
CA ASN A 40 -14.90 -10.59 13.60
C ASN A 40 -14.11 -11.86 13.95
N PRO A 41 -14.79 -13.02 14.10
CA PRO A 41 -14.16 -14.27 14.53
C PRO A 41 -13.25 -14.91 13.48
N ASP A 42 -13.19 -14.39 12.25
CA ASP A 42 -12.30 -14.92 11.22
C ASP A 42 -10.82 -14.68 11.56
N GLN A 43 -9.95 -15.59 11.12
CA GLN A 43 -8.52 -15.59 11.49
C GLN A 43 -7.81 -14.29 11.08
N TYR A 44 -8.22 -13.69 9.96
CA TYR A 44 -7.62 -12.48 9.43
C TYR A 44 -7.97 -11.25 10.27
N SER A 45 -9.24 -11.07 10.61
CA SER A 45 -9.73 -9.99 11.49
C SER A 45 -9.14 -10.11 12.89
N GLN A 46 -9.02 -11.33 13.41
CA GLN A 46 -8.40 -11.60 14.71
C GLN A 46 -6.91 -11.20 14.72
N PHE A 47 -6.16 -11.57 13.66
CA PHE A 47 -4.77 -11.14 13.50
C PHE A 47 -4.66 -9.60 13.38
N ALA A 48 -5.46 -8.98 12.52
CA ALA A 48 -5.40 -7.53 12.33
C ALA A 48 -5.69 -6.78 13.63
N ALA A 49 -6.66 -7.25 14.42
CA ALA A 49 -7.00 -6.69 15.71
C ALA A 49 -5.89 -6.86 16.75
N HIS A 50 -5.22 -8.03 16.76
CA HIS A 50 -4.04 -8.26 17.59
C HIS A 50 -2.95 -7.22 17.29
N GLU A 51 -2.57 -7.07 16.04
CA GLU A 51 -1.51 -6.14 15.63
C GLU A 51 -1.89 -4.66 15.85
N GLN A 52 -3.15 -4.29 15.61
CA GLN A 52 -3.66 -2.94 15.92
C GLN A 52 -3.56 -2.64 17.43
N GLY A 53 -3.86 -3.63 18.29
CA GLY A 53 -3.71 -3.51 19.73
C GLY A 53 -2.26 -3.23 20.15
N GLN A 54 -1.30 -3.89 19.50
CA GLN A 54 0.13 -3.63 19.70
C GLN A 54 0.52 -2.22 19.24
N ALA A 55 0.11 -1.81 18.04
CA ALA A 55 0.36 -0.47 17.49
C ALA A 55 -0.14 0.64 18.43
N LEU A 56 -1.38 0.50 18.88
CA LEU A 56 -2.03 1.43 19.79
C LEU A 56 -1.25 1.53 21.10
N THR A 57 -0.82 0.39 21.64
CA THR A 57 -0.05 0.35 22.89
C THR A 57 1.28 1.08 22.75
N VAL A 58 2.03 0.84 21.67
CA VAL A 58 3.29 1.54 21.38
C VAL A 58 3.05 3.04 21.26
N LEU A 59 2.03 3.45 20.50
CA LEU A 59 1.68 4.85 20.32
C LEU A 59 1.34 5.52 21.65
N LEU A 60 0.50 4.88 22.47
CA LEU A 60 0.11 5.40 23.79
C LEU A 60 1.32 5.50 24.74
N ARG A 61 2.23 4.51 24.71
CA ARG A 61 3.46 4.52 25.53
C ARG A 61 4.44 5.62 25.13
N ILE A 62 4.34 6.19 23.93
CA ILE A 62 5.13 7.35 23.50
C ILE A 62 4.38 8.65 23.80
N LEU A 63 3.12 8.73 23.40
CA LEU A 63 2.34 9.97 23.49
C LEU A 63 2.00 10.34 24.93
N LEU A 64 1.65 9.38 25.80
CA LEU A 64 1.24 9.68 27.18
C LEU A 64 2.39 10.21 28.05
N PRO A 65 3.62 9.65 28.01
CA PRO A 65 4.76 10.29 28.68
C PRO A 65 5.09 11.67 28.15
N LEU A 66 5.09 11.86 26.82
CA LEU A 66 5.31 13.19 26.23
C LEU A 66 4.25 14.19 26.71
N PHE A 67 3.00 13.76 26.74
CA PHE A 67 1.90 14.59 27.21
C PHE A 67 1.99 14.89 28.71
N ALA A 68 2.36 13.91 29.53
CA ALA A 68 2.60 14.11 30.96
C ALA A 68 3.77 15.08 31.20
N LEU A 69 4.88 14.92 30.48
CA LEU A 69 6.04 15.81 30.55
C LEU A 69 5.66 17.25 30.19
N LEU A 70 4.93 17.44 29.07
CA LEU A 70 4.45 18.76 28.65
C LEU A 70 3.52 19.38 29.68
N THR A 71 2.63 18.57 30.27
CA THR A 71 1.67 19.05 31.27
C THR A 71 2.35 19.45 32.58
N ILE A 72 3.27 18.61 33.07
CA ILE A 72 4.08 18.88 34.28
C ILE A 72 4.93 20.13 34.06
N THR A 73 5.60 20.24 32.91
CA THR A 73 6.38 21.42 32.52
C THR A 73 5.47 22.65 32.48
N GLY A 74 4.30 22.55 31.88
CA GLY A 74 3.31 23.62 31.85
C GLY A 74 2.82 24.04 33.23
N PHE A 75 2.72 23.11 34.17
CA PHE A 75 2.37 23.39 35.56
C PHE A 75 3.50 24.09 36.32
N PHE A 76 4.75 23.64 36.19
CA PHE A 76 5.91 24.31 36.80
C PHE A 76 6.13 25.72 36.25
N TYR A 77 5.95 25.89 34.95
CA TYR A 77 6.06 27.18 34.27
C TYR A 77 4.71 27.87 34.09
N TYR A 78 3.74 27.61 34.98
CA TYR A 78 2.36 28.07 34.87
C TYR A 78 2.23 29.56 34.53
N GLN A 79 2.97 30.43 35.21
CA GLN A 79 2.90 31.87 34.95
C GLN A 79 3.33 32.22 33.52
N ARG A 80 4.38 31.57 33.01
CA ARG A 80 4.84 31.76 31.62
C ARG A 80 3.80 31.23 30.62
N VAL A 81 3.16 30.10 30.92
CA VAL A 81 2.09 29.54 30.09
C VAL A 81 0.87 30.46 30.05
N VAL A 82 0.47 31.05 31.18
CA VAL A 82 -0.64 32.01 31.23
C VAL A 82 -0.31 33.26 30.43
N VAL A 83 0.89 33.81 30.58
CA VAL A 83 1.33 34.98 29.81
C VAL A 83 1.39 34.65 28.31
N LEU A 84 1.93 33.50 27.94
CA LEU A 84 1.98 33.05 26.55
C LEU A 84 0.59 32.87 25.96
N ALA A 85 -0.34 32.24 26.70
CA ALA A 85 -1.72 32.05 26.27
C ALA A 85 -2.44 33.39 26.09
N ASP A 86 -2.25 34.34 27.02
CA ASP A 86 -2.82 35.69 26.90
C ASP A 86 -2.25 36.45 25.73
N HIS A 87 -0.93 36.44 25.57
CA HIS A 87 -0.28 37.08 24.44
C HIS A 87 -0.73 36.50 23.09
N SER A 88 -0.84 35.17 22.99
CA SER A 88 -1.28 34.47 21.79
C SER A 88 -2.73 34.79 21.45
N TRP A 89 -3.60 34.82 22.46
CA TRP A 89 -5.02 35.15 22.28
C TRP A 89 -5.23 36.60 21.86
N GLN A 90 -4.52 37.55 22.48
CA GLN A 90 -4.59 38.96 22.08
C GLN A 90 -4.03 39.17 20.68
N THR A 91 -2.95 38.49 20.32
CA THR A 91 -2.36 38.52 18.97
C THR A 91 -3.34 37.97 17.94
N LEU A 92 -3.96 36.81 18.19
CA LEU A 92 -4.96 36.23 17.31
C LEU A 92 -6.15 37.19 17.14
N LYS A 93 -6.65 37.78 18.23
CA LYS A 93 -7.73 38.78 18.18
C LYS A 93 -7.34 39.97 17.31
N ARG A 94 -6.12 40.49 17.46
CA ARG A 94 -5.63 41.64 16.69
C ARG A 94 -5.51 41.30 15.21
N LEU A 95 -4.88 40.18 14.86
CA LEU A 95 -4.66 39.75 13.48
C LEU A 95 -5.95 39.39 12.74
N THR A 96 -6.96 38.93 13.46
CA THR A 96 -8.25 38.52 12.87
C THR A 96 -9.32 39.61 12.92
N SER A 97 -9.01 40.81 13.45
CA SER A 97 -9.95 41.92 13.50
C SER A 97 -10.01 42.63 12.15
N LEU A 98 -11.22 42.72 11.59
CA LEU A 98 -11.52 43.46 10.36
C LEU A 98 -12.35 44.71 10.70
N GLN A 99 -12.40 45.68 9.77
CA GLN A 99 -13.15 46.93 9.94
C GLN A 99 -14.65 46.70 10.24
N HIS A 100 -15.24 45.60 9.75
CA HIS A 100 -16.63 45.24 10.04
C HIS A 100 -16.70 44.09 11.06
N ALA A 101 -17.48 44.29 12.12
CA ALA A 101 -17.67 43.30 13.20
C ALA A 101 -18.24 41.96 12.67
N GLY A 102 -19.20 41.99 11.75
CA GLY A 102 -19.77 40.78 11.15
C GLY A 102 -18.74 39.95 10.36
N ARG A 103 -17.87 40.61 9.59
CA ARG A 103 -16.80 39.93 8.83
C ARG A 103 -15.73 39.36 9.76
N THR A 104 -15.41 40.05 10.86
CA THR A 104 -14.50 39.57 11.90
C THR A 104 -15.00 38.28 12.53
N SER A 105 -16.28 38.23 12.92
CA SER A 105 -16.89 37.03 13.49
C SER A 105 -16.91 35.87 12.50
N LEU A 106 -17.25 36.13 11.23
CA LEU A 106 -17.24 35.12 10.17
C LEU A 106 -15.84 34.54 9.95
N LEU A 107 -14.81 35.39 9.84
CA LEU A 107 -13.42 34.95 9.66
C LEU A 107 -12.96 34.06 10.82
N ARG A 108 -13.23 34.47 12.06
CA ARG A 108 -12.88 33.68 13.26
C ARG A 108 -13.61 32.34 13.29
N PHE A 109 -14.89 32.32 12.92
CA PHE A 109 -15.64 31.07 12.81
C PHE A 109 -15.02 30.13 11.77
N LEU A 110 -14.74 30.64 10.57
CA LEU A 110 -14.10 29.86 9.50
C LEU A 110 -12.72 29.32 9.91
N LEU A 111 -11.91 30.13 10.60
CA LEU A 111 -10.61 29.68 11.13
C LEU A 111 -10.76 28.57 12.17
N ILE A 112 -11.72 28.68 13.09
CA ILE A 112 -12.02 27.63 14.07
C ILE A 112 -12.50 26.37 13.36
N SER A 113 -13.42 26.48 12.40
CA SER A 113 -13.89 25.35 11.59
C SER A 113 -12.75 24.68 10.83
N TRP A 114 -11.85 25.46 10.23
CA TRP A 114 -10.69 24.94 9.52
C TRP A 114 -9.73 24.19 10.45
N PHE A 115 -9.50 24.72 11.65
CA PHE A 115 -8.67 24.05 12.65
C PHE A 115 -9.31 22.74 13.15
N ILE A 116 -10.63 22.74 13.39
CA ILE A 116 -11.38 21.53 13.76
C ILE A 116 -11.30 20.48 12.65
N LEU A 117 -11.49 20.87 11.38
CA LEU A 117 -11.34 19.98 10.24
C LEU A 117 -9.93 19.40 10.17
N GLY A 118 -8.90 20.24 10.36
CA GLY A 118 -7.51 19.80 10.43
C GLY A 118 -7.28 18.74 11.52
N LEU A 119 -7.82 18.95 12.71
CA LEU A 119 -7.75 17.98 13.81
C LEU A 119 -8.46 16.67 13.47
N VAL A 120 -9.65 16.73 12.86
CA VAL A 120 -10.40 15.53 12.44
C VAL A 120 -9.63 14.74 11.38
N HIS A 121 -9.05 15.43 10.38
CA HIS A 121 -8.23 14.77 9.36
C HIS A 121 -6.94 14.18 9.93
N PHE A 122 -6.30 14.88 10.87
CA PHE A 122 -5.13 14.35 11.58
C PHE A 122 -5.48 13.09 12.37
N ALA A 123 -6.56 13.14 13.17
CA ALA A 123 -7.02 11.98 13.94
C ALA A 123 -7.40 10.80 13.04
N LYS A 124 -8.10 11.06 11.92
CA LYS A 124 -8.42 10.05 10.91
C LYS A 124 -7.15 9.46 10.27
N GLY A 125 -6.15 10.30 9.99
CA GLY A 125 -4.85 9.87 9.48
C GLY A 125 -4.11 8.95 10.45
N VAL A 126 -4.08 9.30 11.74
CA VAL A 126 -3.49 8.46 12.80
C VAL A 126 -4.25 7.14 12.92
N ASN A 127 -5.59 7.17 12.95
CA ASN A 127 -6.41 5.97 13.02
C ASN A 127 -6.14 5.04 11.83
N ARG A 128 -6.08 5.60 10.61
CA ARG A 128 -5.75 4.83 9.41
C ARG A 128 -4.35 4.21 9.49
N ARG A 129 -3.36 4.90 10.08
CA ARG A 129 -2.03 4.32 10.31
C ARG A 129 -2.03 3.18 11.32
N ILE A 130 -2.90 3.23 12.33
CA ILE A 130 -3.12 2.11 13.26
C ILE A 130 -3.80 0.96 12.54
N GLU A 131 -4.86 1.23 11.76
CA GLU A 131 -5.56 0.23 10.93
C GLU A 131 -4.61 -0.46 9.95
N ASP A 132 -3.66 0.30 9.39
CA ASP A 132 -2.65 -0.19 8.46
C ASP A 132 -1.48 -0.90 9.15
N TRP A 133 -1.33 -0.77 10.48
CA TRP A 133 -0.21 -1.32 11.24
C TRP A 133 0.01 -2.83 11.09
N PRO A 134 -1.03 -3.69 11.10
CA PRO A 134 -0.86 -5.11 10.84
C PRO A 134 -0.13 -5.36 9.53
N TRP A 135 -0.37 -4.53 8.52
CA TRP A 135 0.26 -4.62 7.19
C TRP A 135 1.70 -4.12 7.20
N TYR A 136 2.05 -3.16 8.05
CA TYR A 136 3.44 -2.72 8.27
C TYR A 136 4.24 -3.73 9.10
N HIS A 137 3.63 -4.38 10.10
CA HIS A 137 4.28 -5.38 10.95
C HIS A 137 4.43 -6.74 10.25
N PHE A 138 3.55 -7.04 9.28
CA PHE A 138 3.62 -8.28 8.51
C PHE A 138 4.92 -8.48 7.72
N ARG A 139 5.76 -7.45 7.42
CA ARG A 139 7.19 -7.61 7.01
C ARG A 139 8.05 -6.35 7.20
N ALA A 140 9.14 -6.47 7.97
CA ALA A 140 10.37 -5.71 7.74
C ALA A 140 11.18 -6.41 6.63
N GLY A 141 11.42 -5.74 5.48
CA GLY A 141 12.29 -6.24 4.41
C GLY A 141 11.72 -6.16 2.99
N SER A 142 12.59 -6.40 2.00
CA SER A 142 12.41 -6.29 0.54
C SER A 142 11.40 -7.26 -0.10
N GLU A 143 10.56 -7.91 0.71
CA GLU A 143 9.72 -9.03 0.26
C GLU A 143 8.21 -8.86 0.51
N MET A 144 7.64 -7.74 0.98
CA MET A 144 6.17 -7.60 0.93
C MET A 144 5.59 -6.29 0.41
N MET A 145 4.37 -6.50 -0.04
CA MET A 145 3.64 -5.82 -1.09
C MET A 145 2.28 -5.46 -0.48
N PRO A 146 2.08 -4.22 0.01
CA PRO A 146 0.83 -3.81 0.64
C PRO A 146 -0.29 -3.65 -0.39
N ASN A 147 -1.54 -3.94 0.00
CA ASN A 147 -2.77 -3.82 -0.83
C ASN A 147 -2.79 -4.68 -2.11
N ILE A 148 -2.29 -5.91 -2.03
CA ILE A 148 -2.27 -6.82 -3.17
C ILE A 148 -3.14 -8.03 -2.89
N SER A 149 -4.04 -8.38 -3.82
CA SER A 149 -4.86 -9.59 -3.73
C SER A 149 -3.99 -10.83 -3.57
N ASP A 150 -4.50 -11.86 -2.90
CA ASP A 150 -3.76 -13.12 -2.71
C ASP A 150 -3.34 -13.74 -4.05
N SER A 151 -4.22 -13.66 -5.04
CA SER A 151 -3.94 -14.05 -6.42
C SER A 151 -2.73 -13.33 -7.03
N ASN A 152 -2.59 -12.03 -6.80
CA ASN A 152 -1.41 -11.26 -7.23
C ASN A 152 -0.15 -11.74 -6.49
N ARG A 153 -0.24 -12.09 -5.19
CA ARG A 153 0.89 -12.61 -4.40
C ARG A 153 1.43 -13.90 -5.00
N ASP A 154 0.53 -14.80 -5.33
CA ASP A 154 0.87 -16.13 -5.85
C ASP A 154 1.49 -16.02 -7.23
N VAL A 155 0.95 -15.17 -8.11
CA VAL A 155 1.55 -14.88 -9.42
C VAL A 155 2.96 -14.33 -9.28
N ILE A 156 3.18 -13.37 -8.37
CA ILE A 156 4.51 -12.79 -8.17
C ILE A 156 5.51 -13.84 -7.68
N ARG A 157 5.12 -14.68 -6.72
CA ARG A 157 5.98 -15.76 -6.21
C ARG A 157 6.31 -16.77 -7.30
N PHE A 158 5.28 -17.21 -8.03
CA PHE A 158 5.42 -18.13 -9.15
C PHE A 158 6.37 -17.57 -10.21
N VAL A 159 6.17 -16.33 -10.66
CA VAL A 159 7.03 -15.71 -11.68
C VAL A 159 8.47 -15.55 -11.18
N LYS A 160 8.68 -15.18 -9.90
CA LYS A 160 10.04 -15.13 -9.31
C LYS A 160 10.73 -16.49 -9.30
N GLN A 161 9.98 -17.56 -9.03
CA GLN A 161 10.50 -18.92 -9.01
C GLN A 161 10.76 -19.47 -10.43
N ALA A 162 9.92 -19.11 -11.39
CA ALA A 162 9.94 -19.68 -12.74
C ALA A 162 10.85 -18.94 -13.74
N THR A 163 11.36 -17.75 -13.40
CA THR A 163 12.14 -16.91 -14.32
C THR A 163 13.45 -16.43 -13.68
N ALA A 164 14.47 -16.19 -14.52
CA ALA A 164 15.72 -15.56 -14.09
C ALA A 164 15.50 -14.11 -13.61
N GLU A 165 16.42 -13.59 -12.79
CA GLU A 165 16.30 -12.24 -12.21
C GLU A 165 16.40 -11.11 -13.25
N ASP A 166 17.12 -11.33 -14.34
CA ASP A 166 17.35 -10.37 -15.44
C ASP A 166 16.36 -10.57 -16.62
N ALA A 167 15.39 -11.47 -16.48
CA ALA A 167 14.46 -11.83 -17.54
C ALA A 167 13.62 -10.64 -18.05
N ARG A 168 13.42 -10.61 -19.37
CA ARG A 168 12.53 -9.71 -20.11
C ARG A 168 11.17 -10.37 -20.28
N ILE A 169 10.15 -9.88 -19.58
CA ILE A 169 8.82 -10.47 -19.53
C ILE A 169 7.82 -9.56 -20.24
N LEU A 170 7.23 -10.05 -21.33
CA LEU A 170 6.09 -9.42 -21.99
C LEU A 170 4.82 -9.76 -21.20
N VAL A 171 4.24 -8.78 -20.52
CA VAL A 171 2.96 -8.93 -19.80
C VAL A 171 1.84 -8.53 -20.75
N LEU A 172 0.83 -9.38 -20.94
CA LEU A 172 -0.26 -9.15 -21.90
C LEU A 172 -1.51 -8.48 -21.31
N SER A 173 -1.50 -8.22 -20.00
CA SER A 173 -2.54 -7.47 -19.31
C SER A 173 -2.00 -6.13 -18.83
N ASP A 174 -2.46 -5.02 -19.43
CA ASP A 174 -2.02 -3.67 -19.06
C ASP A 174 -2.34 -3.34 -17.59
N GLN A 175 -3.48 -3.83 -17.08
CA GLN A 175 -3.87 -3.67 -15.68
C GLN A 175 -2.85 -4.31 -14.73
N LYS A 176 -2.26 -5.44 -15.11
CA LYS A 176 -1.35 -6.22 -14.28
C LYS A 176 0.10 -5.77 -14.45
N LEU A 177 0.48 -5.22 -15.59
CA LEU A 177 1.83 -4.72 -15.87
C LEU A 177 2.32 -3.78 -14.76
N PHE A 178 1.58 -2.70 -14.49
CA PHE A 178 1.97 -1.67 -13.52
C PHE A 178 2.18 -2.22 -12.12
N PHE A 179 1.33 -3.16 -11.76
CA PHE A 179 1.36 -3.79 -10.47
C PHE A 179 2.58 -4.72 -10.35
N LEU A 180 2.77 -5.60 -11.33
CA LEU A 180 3.83 -6.60 -11.32
C LEU A 180 5.22 -5.98 -11.48
N SER A 181 5.36 -4.91 -12.25
CA SER A 181 6.66 -4.28 -12.55
C SER A 181 7.38 -3.79 -11.28
N TYR A 182 6.62 -3.25 -10.31
CA TYR A 182 7.19 -2.82 -9.02
C TYR A 182 7.72 -4.00 -8.19
N TYR A 183 7.11 -5.19 -8.33
CA TYR A 183 7.34 -6.32 -7.44
C TYR A 183 8.27 -7.40 -7.99
N LEU A 184 8.47 -7.42 -9.30
CA LEU A 184 9.29 -8.38 -10.01
C LEU A 184 10.71 -7.89 -10.33
N LEU A 185 11.07 -6.68 -9.88
CA LEU A 185 12.45 -6.19 -9.95
C LEU A 185 13.46 -7.27 -9.46
N PRO A 186 14.60 -7.43 -10.13
CA PRO A 186 15.13 -6.59 -11.22
C PRO A 186 14.67 -6.96 -12.65
N ARG A 187 13.66 -7.84 -12.80
CA ARG A 187 13.15 -8.26 -14.13
C ARG A 187 12.56 -7.09 -14.90
N LYS A 188 12.72 -7.11 -16.22
CA LYS A 188 12.19 -6.07 -17.11
C LYS A 188 10.82 -6.47 -17.62
N LEU A 189 9.78 -5.79 -17.14
CA LEU A 189 8.40 -6.01 -17.57
C LEU A 189 7.97 -4.96 -18.59
N PHE A 190 7.31 -5.37 -19.66
CA PHE A 190 6.80 -4.47 -20.71
C PHE A 190 5.50 -5.01 -21.30
N HIS A 191 4.75 -4.12 -21.95
CA HIS A 191 3.44 -4.43 -22.57
C HIS A 191 3.38 -3.83 -23.98
N PRO A 192 2.60 -4.38 -24.94
CA PRO A 192 2.58 -3.89 -26.32
C PRO A 192 2.28 -2.39 -26.49
N LEU A 193 1.41 -1.84 -25.65
CA LEU A 193 1.07 -0.41 -25.67
C LEU A 193 2.10 0.49 -24.97
N HIS A 194 2.98 -0.11 -24.18
CA HIS A 194 3.90 0.56 -23.27
C HIS A 194 5.29 -0.07 -23.37
N PRO A 195 5.93 -0.07 -24.56
CA PRO A 195 7.21 -0.72 -24.77
C PRO A 195 8.35 -0.10 -23.94
N GLU A 196 8.21 1.17 -23.54
CA GLU A 196 9.23 1.92 -22.77
C GLU A 196 8.89 2.12 -21.28
N SER A 197 7.73 1.68 -20.79
CA SER A 197 7.26 2.12 -19.47
C SER A 197 7.84 1.29 -18.33
N GLU A 198 8.92 1.78 -17.73
CA GLU A 198 9.40 1.29 -16.43
C GLU A 198 8.50 1.77 -15.26
N PHE A 199 7.93 2.98 -15.28
CA PHE A 199 7.06 3.45 -14.18
C PHE A 199 6.06 4.54 -14.62
N VAL A 200 4.77 4.21 -14.74
CA VAL A 200 3.69 5.21 -14.77
C VAL A 200 2.65 4.84 -13.71
N ILE A 201 2.70 5.50 -12.55
CA ILE A 201 1.72 5.32 -11.48
C ILE A 201 0.37 5.90 -11.95
N PRO A 202 -0.75 5.14 -11.91
CA PRO A 202 -2.06 5.64 -12.30
C PRO A 202 -2.50 6.80 -11.40
N LYS A 203 -3.09 7.85 -11.98
CA LYS A 203 -3.77 8.91 -11.22
C LYS A 203 -5.18 8.47 -10.85
N GLU A 204 -5.63 8.82 -9.65
CA GLU A 204 -6.86 8.36 -8.96
C GLU A 204 -8.19 8.51 -9.76
N PHE A 205 -8.21 9.29 -10.84
CA PHE A 205 -9.41 9.57 -11.65
C PHE A 205 -9.23 9.35 -13.16
N GLN A 206 -8.17 8.66 -13.60
CA GLN A 206 -7.97 8.39 -15.02
C GLN A 206 -8.72 7.12 -15.44
N GLN A 207 -9.84 7.27 -16.15
CA GLN A 207 -10.47 6.15 -16.87
C GLN A 207 -9.57 5.75 -18.04
N ARG A 208 -8.60 4.86 -17.82
CA ARG A 208 -7.93 4.18 -18.93
C ARG A 208 -8.82 3.06 -19.43
N GLN A 209 -8.99 2.97 -20.75
CA GLN A 209 -9.38 1.72 -21.39
C GLN A 209 -8.18 0.77 -21.29
N LEU A 210 -8.09 0.04 -20.18
CA LEU A 210 -7.09 -0.99 -19.98
C LEU A 210 -7.31 -2.07 -21.06
N LYS A 211 -6.28 -2.36 -21.85
CA LYS A 211 -6.35 -3.41 -22.88
C LYS A 211 -5.67 -4.68 -22.36
N ALA A 212 -6.30 -5.80 -22.65
CA ALA A 212 -5.78 -7.14 -22.43
C ALA A 212 -5.63 -7.79 -23.81
N TYR A 213 -4.45 -8.32 -24.11
CA TYR A 213 -4.17 -9.07 -25.32
C TYR A 213 -4.07 -10.56 -24.96
N ARG A 214 -4.55 -11.44 -25.83
CA ARG A 214 -4.13 -12.84 -25.82
C ARG A 214 -2.86 -12.97 -26.65
N LEU A 215 -2.09 -14.03 -26.40
CA LEU A 215 -0.92 -14.32 -27.25
C LEU A 215 -1.33 -14.47 -28.73
N SER A 216 -2.52 -15.02 -29.00
CA SER A 216 -3.09 -15.15 -30.34
C SER A 216 -3.37 -13.83 -31.05
N ASP A 217 -3.43 -12.73 -30.31
CA ASP A 217 -3.75 -11.41 -30.84
C ASP A 217 -2.49 -10.65 -31.28
N LEU A 218 -1.30 -11.23 -31.09
CA LEU A 218 -0.01 -10.64 -31.43
C LEU A 218 0.58 -11.30 -32.69
N ASP A 219 1.09 -10.47 -33.60
CA ASP A 219 1.77 -10.93 -34.80
C ASP A 219 3.15 -11.51 -34.46
N SER A 220 3.55 -12.56 -35.19
CA SER A 220 4.85 -13.23 -34.98
C SER A 220 6.03 -12.30 -35.26
N GLU A 221 5.94 -11.45 -36.30
CA GLU A 221 6.95 -10.45 -36.65
C GLU A 221 7.20 -9.46 -35.51
N TYR A 222 6.13 -9.07 -34.80
CA TYR A 222 6.23 -8.19 -33.63
C TYR A 222 6.94 -8.88 -32.46
N LEU A 223 6.63 -10.15 -32.19
CA LEU A 223 7.30 -10.93 -31.12
C LEU A 223 8.78 -11.13 -31.42
N GLU A 224 9.14 -11.34 -32.68
CA GLU A 224 10.53 -11.45 -33.13
C GLU A 224 11.29 -10.13 -32.94
N GLN A 225 10.66 -8.99 -33.25
CA GLN A 225 11.26 -7.68 -33.09
C GLN A 225 11.56 -7.33 -31.63
N ILE A 226 10.61 -7.57 -30.72
CA ILE A 226 10.78 -7.21 -29.31
C ILE A 226 11.60 -8.25 -28.53
N ALA A 227 11.61 -9.50 -28.99
CA ALA A 227 12.34 -10.65 -28.44
C ALA A 227 12.22 -10.77 -26.91
N PRO A 228 11.03 -11.11 -26.36
CA PRO A 228 10.88 -11.35 -24.93
C PRO A 228 11.57 -12.66 -24.52
N ASP A 229 11.97 -12.80 -23.25
CA ASP A 229 12.40 -14.11 -22.72
C ASP A 229 11.19 -14.95 -22.31
N TYR A 230 10.17 -14.27 -21.76
CA TYR A 230 8.92 -14.87 -21.32
C TYR A 230 7.71 -14.03 -21.71
N ILE A 231 6.57 -14.69 -21.89
CA ILE A 231 5.27 -14.07 -22.12
C ILE A 231 4.33 -14.48 -20.99
N LEU A 232 3.74 -13.50 -20.32
CA LEU A 232 2.82 -13.68 -19.19
C LEU A 232 1.40 -13.25 -19.56
N GLU A 233 0.50 -14.22 -19.60
CA GLU A 233 -0.95 -14.02 -19.62
C GLU A 233 -1.50 -14.16 -18.21
N TYR A 234 -2.04 -13.07 -17.67
CA TYR A 234 -2.61 -13.06 -16.32
C TYR A 234 -3.92 -12.26 -16.32
N PHE A 235 -5.03 -12.97 -16.10
CA PHE A 235 -6.38 -12.41 -16.16
C PHE A 235 -7.19 -12.80 -14.92
N GLU A 236 -7.93 -11.82 -14.39
CA GLU A 236 -8.79 -11.98 -13.22
C GLU A 236 -10.17 -11.36 -13.45
N GLY A 237 -11.16 -11.86 -12.71
CA GLY A 237 -12.54 -11.42 -12.80
C GLY A 237 -13.38 -12.30 -13.71
N GLY A 238 -14.68 -12.44 -13.37
CA GLY A 238 -15.59 -13.36 -14.06
C GLY A 238 -15.71 -13.12 -15.57
N ASP A 239 -15.59 -11.87 -16.00
CA ASP A 239 -15.70 -11.47 -17.41
C ASP A 239 -14.51 -11.93 -18.28
N TYR A 240 -13.37 -12.25 -17.65
CA TYR A 240 -12.12 -12.66 -18.33
C TYR A 240 -11.69 -14.09 -17.97
N LEU A 241 -12.49 -14.81 -17.19
CA LEU A 241 -12.20 -16.16 -16.73
C LEU A 241 -12.55 -17.19 -17.80
N GLU A 242 -11.56 -17.58 -18.60
CA GLU A 242 -11.64 -18.70 -19.54
C GLU A 242 -11.47 -20.03 -18.80
N LYS A 243 -12.57 -20.60 -18.29
CA LYS A 243 -12.56 -21.82 -17.46
C LYS A 243 -11.82 -22.99 -18.10
N ASP A 244 -11.98 -23.17 -19.41
CA ASP A 244 -11.38 -24.26 -20.18
C ASP A 244 -9.84 -24.15 -20.29
N ARG A 245 -9.25 -23.04 -19.82
CA ARG A 245 -7.82 -22.75 -19.93
C ARG A 245 -7.11 -22.54 -18.60
N LEU A 246 -7.81 -22.79 -17.48
CA LEU A 246 -7.24 -22.67 -16.14
C LEU A 246 -6.06 -23.62 -15.91
N GLU A 247 -6.09 -24.78 -16.58
CA GLU A 247 -5.10 -25.86 -16.45
C GLU A 247 -4.04 -25.84 -17.57
N GLU A 248 -4.02 -24.81 -18.42
CA GLU A 248 -3.16 -24.78 -19.60
C GLU A 248 -1.66 -24.66 -19.28
N ASP A 249 -1.30 -24.18 -18.08
CA ASP A 249 0.09 -24.10 -17.61
C ASP A 249 0.35 -25.09 -16.47
N PRO A 250 0.96 -26.26 -16.76
CA PRO A 250 1.23 -27.27 -15.74
C PRO A 250 2.15 -26.79 -14.61
N HIS A 251 3.05 -25.84 -14.87
CA HIS A 251 3.95 -25.32 -13.83
C HIS A 251 3.20 -24.44 -12.85
N TRP A 252 2.24 -23.66 -13.34
CA TRP A 252 1.35 -22.88 -12.50
C TRP A 252 0.46 -23.78 -11.63
N ILE A 253 -0.13 -24.82 -12.22
CA ILE A 253 -0.91 -25.81 -11.47
C ILE A 253 -0.08 -26.47 -10.38
N GLN A 254 1.11 -26.96 -10.73
CA GLN A 254 2.01 -27.59 -9.77
C GLN A 254 2.41 -26.62 -8.66
N PHE A 255 2.66 -25.35 -8.98
CA PHE A 255 2.95 -24.33 -7.99
C PHE A 255 1.76 -24.15 -7.03
N MET A 256 0.54 -23.98 -7.52
CA MET A 256 -0.64 -23.80 -6.68
C MET A 256 -0.92 -25.02 -5.81
N GLN A 257 -0.79 -26.22 -6.37
CA GLN A 257 -0.97 -27.47 -5.63
C GLN A 257 0.09 -27.65 -4.53
N SER A 258 1.32 -27.18 -4.75
CA SER A 258 2.38 -27.20 -3.72
C SER A 258 2.06 -26.30 -2.52
N GLN A 259 1.30 -25.22 -2.73
CA GLN A 259 0.96 -24.24 -1.70
C GLN A 259 -0.34 -24.59 -0.97
N TYR A 260 -1.34 -25.09 -1.71
CA TYR A 260 -2.72 -25.24 -1.21
C TYR A 260 -3.23 -26.68 -1.16
N GLY A 261 -2.47 -27.65 -1.68
CA GLY A 261 -2.80 -29.08 -1.67
C GLY A 261 -3.04 -29.66 -3.06
N PRO A 262 -2.95 -31.00 -3.22
CA PRO A 262 -2.98 -31.67 -4.53
C PRO A 262 -4.31 -31.50 -5.28
N ASP A 263 -5.42 -31.32 -4.56
CA ASP A 263 -6.76 -31.18 -5.14
C ASP A 263 -7.16 -29.70 -5.37
N TYR A 264 -6.20 -28.77 -5.24
CA TYR A 264 -6.49 -27.35 -5.42
C TYR A 264 -6.64 -26.99 -6.91
N GLU A 265 -7.78 -26.40 -7.26
CA GLU A 265 -8.07 -25.85 -8.59
C GLU A 265 -7.89 -24.31 -8.58
N PRO A 266 -7.09 -23.74 -9.52
CA PRO A 266 -6.95 -22.29 -9.62
C PRO A 266 -8.27 -21.60 -9.94
N THR A 267 -8.45 -20.41 -9.38
CA THR A 267 -9.65 -19.57 -9.59
C THR A 267 -9.44 -18.44 -10.59
N PHE A 268 -8.24 -18.34 -11.18
CA PHE A 268 -7.85 -17.31 -12.14
C PHE A 268 -6.79 -17.84 -13.12
N ASN A 269 -6.70 -17.20 -14.29
CA ASN A 269 -5.84 -17.64 -15.39
C ASN A 269 -4.44 -17.06 -15.26
N VAL A 270 -3.43 -17.92 -15.20
CA VAL A 270 -2.01 -17.57 -15.26
C VAL A 270 -1.33 -18.52 -16.24
N ARG A 271 -0.67 -17.96 -17.25
CA ARG A 271 0.14 -18.74 -18.19
C ARG A 271 1.45 -18.00 -18.43
N LEU A 272 2.55 -18.65 -18.10
CA LEU A 272 3.89 -18.13 -18.28
C LEU A 272 4.63 -19.00 -19.29
N ARG A 273 4.82 -18.49 -20.50
CA ARG A 273 5.50 -19.21 -21.58
C ARG A 273 6.89 -18.67 -21.78
N LYS A 274 7.89 -19.56 -21.86
CA LYS A 274 9.21 -19.18 -22.35
C LYS A 274 9.11 -18.94 -23.86
N TYR A 275 9.53 -17.77 -24.33
CA TYR A 275 9.55 -17.49 -25.75
C TYR A 275 10.74 -18.21 -26.37
N GLN A 276 10.47 -19.10 -27.33
CA GLN A 276 11.49 -19.72 -28.15
C GLN A 276 11.50 -18.92 -29.45
N GLN A 277 12.60 -18.21 -29.72
CA GLN A 277 12.80 -17.64 -31.05
C GLN A 277 12.70 -18.79 -32.05
N PRO A 278 11.93 -18.64 -33.14
CA PRO A 278 12.02 -19.60 -34.23
C PRO A 278 13.50 -19.68 -34.62
N GLU A 279 14.07 -20.88 -34.58
CA GLU A 279 15.40 -21.10 -35.12
C GLU A 279 15.37 -20.56 -36.54
N SER A 280 16.00 -19.39 -36.74
CA SER A 280 16.22 -18.82 -38.05
C SER A 280 16.81 -19.96 -38.86
N GLN A 281 16.06 -20.44 -39.86
CA GLN A 281 16.52 -21.41 -40.82
C GLN A 281 17.78 -20.83 -41.43
N ALA A 282 18.92 -21.17 -40.86
CA ALA A 282 20.22 -20.77 -41.34
C ALA A 282 20.33 -21.38 -42.73
N GLU A 283 20.26 -20.49 -43.70
CA GLU A 283 20.30 -20.73 -45.14
C GLU A 283 21.16 -21.94 -45.50
N GLY A 284 20.46 -23.00 -45.91
CA GLY A 284 21.02 -23.93 -46.87
C GLY A 284 21.23 -23.20 -48.20
N GLY A 285 22.37 -23.47 -48.84
CA GLY A 285 22.52 -23.25 -50.27
C GLY A 285 23.44 -22.10 -50.70
N ARG A 286 24.73 -22.17 -50.35
CA ARG A 286 25.75 -21.68 -51.30
C ARG A 286 25.70 -22.58 -52.54
N GLN A 287 24.85 -22.24 -53.51
CA GLN A 287 25.06 -22.67 -54.89
C GLN A 287 26.22 -21.85 -55.45
N ASN A 288 27.40 -22.49 -55.50
CA ASN A 288 28.49 -22.05 -56.36
C ASN A 288 27.95 -22.06 -57.80
N GLN A 289 27.73 -20.89 -58.38
CA GLN A 289 27.69 -20.77 -59.84
C GLN A 289 29.14 -20.92 -60.33
N GLU A 290 29.40 -22.07 -60.95
CA GLU A 290 30.55 -22.29 -61.81
C GLU A 290 30.55 -21.25 -62.93
N ALA A 291 31.62 -20.45 -62.99
CA ALA A 291 31.98 -19.73 -64.19
C ALA A 291 32.96 -20.60 -64.98
N THR A 292 32.58 -20.99 -66.19
CA THR A 292 33.51 -21.48 -67.23
C THR A 292 32.88 -21.24 -68.60
N PRO A 293 33.68 -21.06 -69.67
CA PRO A 293 34.85 -20.21 -69.87
C PRO A 293 34.55 -18.97 -70.74
#